data_AF-A0A2N9MZZ1-F1
#
_entry.id   AF-A0A2N9MZZ1-F1
#
_cell.length_a   1.000
_cell.length_b   1.000
_cell.length_c   1.000
_cell.angle_alpha   90.00
_cell.angle_beta   90.00
_cell.angle_gamma   90.00
#
_symmetry.space_group_name_H-M   'P 1'
#
loop_
_entity.id
_entity.type
_entity.pdbx_description
1 polymer ?
#
loop_
_entity_poly.entity_id
_entity_poly.type
_entity_poly.pdbx_seq_one_letter_code
_entity_poly.pdbx_strand_id
1 'polypeptide(L)' 'MLLLSVVLGIVPLLGIGWTVMNGTVTTVDGLFLSLILLSLSGILFLNAYLELRKRLANAEAPAMEARK' A
#
# COMPACT_ATOMS: atom_id res chain seq x y z
N MET A 1 9.93 -4.75 -6.44
CA MET A 1 8.50 -4.88 -6.07
C MET A 1 8.07 -3.89 -5.00
N LEU A 2 8.86 -3.66 -3.94
CA LEU A 2 8.56 -2.69 -2.88
C LEU A 2 8.20 -1.27 -3.36
N LEU A 3 9.10 -0.62 -4.10
CA LEU A 3 8.91 0.74 -4.60
C LEU A 3 7.67 0.84 -5.49
N LEU A 4 7.48 -0.16 -6.36
CA LEU A 4 6.34 -0.25 -7.26
C LEU A 4 5.02 -0.38 -6.48
N SER A 5 4.98 -1.23 -5.44
CA SER A 5 3.81 -1.46 -4.60
C SER A 5 3.42 -0.22 -3.80
N VAL A 6 4.41 0.56 -3.33
CA VAL A 6 4.17 1.84 -2.65
C VAL A 6 3.61 2.88 -3.62
N VAL A 7 4.24 3.05 -4.79
CA VAL A 7 3.77 4.00 -5.81
C VAL A 7 2.36 3.63 -6.27
N LEU A 8 2.11 2.35 -6.56
CA LEU A 8 0.77 1.88 -6.93
C LEU A 8 -0.25 2.02 -5.80
N GLY A 9 0.15 1.96 -4.53
CA GLY A 9 -0.75 2.14 -3.38
C GLY A 9 -1.19 3.60 -3.17
N ILE A 10 -0.38 4.57 -3.60
CA ILE A 10 -0.68 6.01 -3.52
C ILE A 10 -1.69 6.43 -4.59
N VAL A 11 -1.62 5.87 -5.81
CA VAL A 11 -2.55 6.17 -6.91
C VAL A 11 -4.03 6.04 -6.50
N PRO A 12 -4.49 4.92 -5.91
CA PRO A 12 -5.88 4.80 -5.48
C PRO A 12 -6.25 5.76 -4.33
N LEU A 13 -5.31 6.16 -3.48
CA LEU A 13 -5.57 7.20 -2.46
C LEU A 13 -5.81 8.57 -3.10
N LEU A 14 -5.11 8.90 -4.19
CA LEU A 14 -5.40 10.11 -4.97
C LEU A 14 -6.80 10.06 -5.59
N GLY A 15 -7.23 8.88 -6.04
CA GLY A 15 -8.60 8.65 -6.50
C GLY A 15 -9.65 8.95 -5.42
N ILE A 16 -9.40 8.54 -4.17
CA ILE A 16 -10.27 8.88 -3.03
C ILE A 16 -10.23 10.39 -2.73
N GLY A 17 -9.05 11.02 -2.78
CA GLY A 17 -8.95 12.47 -2.62
C GLY A 17 -9.82 13.22 -3.62
N TRP A 18 -9.84 12.77 -4.87
CA TRP A 18 -10.69 13.33 -5.92
C TRP A 18 -12.19 13.11 -5.67
N THR A 19 -12.62 11.93 -5.22
CA THR A 19 -14.04 11.68 -4.90
C THR A 19 -14.52 12.52 -3.72
N VAL A 20 -13.65 12.74 -2.72
CA VAL A 20 -13.94 13.61 -1.58
C VAL A 20 -14.05 15.07 -2.01
N MET A 21 -13.10 15.58 -2.81
CA MET A 21 -13.12 16.98 -3.29
C MET A 21 -14.34 17.31 -4.14
N ASN A 22 -14.84 16.35 -4.93
CA ASN A 22 -16.04 16.53 -5.75
C ASN A 22 -17.36 16.33 -4.98
N GLY A 23 -17.31 16.02 -3.67
CA GLY A 23 -18.49 15.79 -2.84
C GLY A 23 -19.25 14.50 -3.15
N THR A 24 -18.75 13.68 -4.09
CA THR A 24 -19.42 12.45 -4.54
C THR A 24 -19.28 11.30 -3.54
N VAL A 25 -18.40 11.42 -2.54
CA VAL A 25 -18.25 10.43 -1.45
C VAL A 25 -19.55 10.20 -0.66
N THR A 26 -20.47 11.17 -0.66
CA THR A 26 -21.79 11.06 0.01
C THR A 26 -22.80 10.25 -0.80
N THR A 27 -22.52 10.00 -2.07
CA THR A 27 -23.32 9.14 -2.93
C THR A 27 -22.95 7.68 -2.69
N VAL A 28 -23.91 6.76 -2.86
CA VAL A 28 -23.65 5.32 -2.72
C VAL A 28 -22.57 4.85 -3.69
N ASP A 29 -22.58 5.37 -4.92
CA ASP A 29 -21.58 5.07 -5.96
C ASP A 29 -20.17 5.54 -5.54
N GLY A 30 -20.03 6.80 -5.14
CA GLY A 30 -18.76 7.36 -4.71
C GLY A 30 -18.23 6.70 -3.44
N LEU A 31 -19.11 6.30 -2.52
CA LEU A 31 -18.74 5.54 -1.33
C LEU A 31 -18.23 4.13 -1.70
N PHE A 32 -18.93 3.41 -2.57
CA PHE A 32 -18.54 2.09 -3.03
C PHE A 32 -17.19 2.11 -3.76
N LEU A 33 -17.01 3.05 -4.69
CA LEU A 33 -15.75 3.26 -5.40
C LEU A 33 -14.60 3.54 -4.43
N SER A 34 -14.84 4.40 -3.42
CA SER A 34 -13.82 4.75 -2.42
C SER A 34 -13.43 3.55 -1.56
N LEU A 35 -14.38 2.68 -1.19
CA LEU A 35 -14.09 1.45 -0.44
C LEU A 35 -13.26 0.46 -1.26
N ILE A 36 -13.51 0.34 -2.57
CA ILE A 36 -12.70 -0.49 -3.47
C ILE A 36 -11.28 0.07 -3.59
N LEU A 37 -11.15 1.37 -3.86
CA LEU A 37 -9.86 2.05 -3.96
C LEU A 37 -9.05 1.91 -2.66
N LEU A 38 -9.72 2.07 -1.51
CA LEU A 38 -9.10 1.92 -0.20
C LEU A 38 -8.65 0.49 0.05
N SER A 39 -9.45 -0.50 -0.34
CA SER A 39 -9.10 -1.92 -0.24
C SER A 39 -7.89 -2.27 -1.10
N LEU A 40 -7.86 -1.80 -2.36
CA LEU A 40 -6.72 -2.00 -3.27
C LEU A 40 -5.45 -1.34 -2.72
N SER A 41 -5.57 -0.11 -2.24
CA SER A 41 -4.47 0.62 -1.58
C SER A 41 -3.94 -0.18 -0.38
N GLY A 42 -4.83 -0.68 0.49
CA GLY A 42 -4.48 -1.48 1.65
C GLY A 42 -3.71 -2.75 1.31
N ILE A 43 -4.14 -3.51 0.30
CA ILE A 43 -3.45 -4.74 -0.14
C ILE A 43 -2.06 -4.42 -0.70
N LEU A 44 -1.93 -3.36 -1.49
CA LEU A 44 -0.66 -2.93 -2.07
C LEU A 44 0.33 -2.44 -0.99
N PHE A 45 -0.15 -1.71 0.00
CA PHE A 45 0.68 -1.30 1.14
C PHE A 45 1.05 -2.49 2.04
N LEU A 46 0.13 -3.43 2.26
CA LEU A 46 0.43 -4.65 3.03
C LEU A 46 1.51 -5.48 2.33
N ASN A 47 1.42 -5.62 1.01
CA ASN A 47 2.45 -6.29 0.22
C ASN A 47 3.81 -5.58 0.31
N ALA A 48 3.82 -4.24 0.26
CA ALA A 48 5.02 -3.45 0.49
C ALA A 48 5.61 -3.70 1.90
N TYR A 49 4.77 -3.69 2.93
CA TYR A 49 5.18 -3.90 4.32
C TYR A 49 5.79 -5.30 4.53
N LEU A 50 5.17 -6.35 4.01
CA LEU A 50 5.69 -7.71 4.12
C LEU A 50 7.03 -7.88 3.39
N GLU A 51 7.18 -7.28 2.21
CA GLU A 51 8.43 -7.28 1.46
C GLU A 51 9.54 -6.52 2.20
N LEU A 52 9.22 -5.39 2.85
CA LEU A 52 10.18 -4.65 3.68
C LEU A 52 10.63 -5.48 4.89
N ARG A 53 9.69 -6.12 5.59
CA ARG A 53 9.99 -6.99 6.72
C ARG A 53 10.87 -8.18 6.33
N LYS A 54 10.61 -8.81 5.18
CA LYS A 54 11.45 -9.88 4.64
C LYS A 54 12.88 -9.40 4.35
N ARG A 55 13.04 -8.21 3.76
CA ARG A 55 14.36 -7.64 3.49
C ARG A 55 15.14 -7.32 4.75
N LEU A 56 14.48 -6.79 5.78
CA LEU A 56 15.10 -6.53 7.08
C LEU A 56 15.56 -7.83 7.74
N ALA A 57 14.71 -8.86 7.77
CA ALA A 57 15.08 -10.17 8.32
C ALA A 57 16.24 -10.84 7.57
N ASN A 58 16.28 -10.72 6.23
CA ASN A 58 17.37 -11.24 5.41
C ASN A 58 18.67 -10.43 5.52
N ALA A 59 18.60 -9.16 5.93
CA ALA A 59 19.78 -8.32 6.14
C ALA A 59 20.54 -8.68 7.44
N GLU A 60 19.87 -9.27 8.42
CA GLU A 60 20.48 -9.75 9.67
C GLU A 60 21.16 -11.12 9.53
N ALA A 61 20.73 -11.96 8.56
CA ALA A 61 21.31 -13.27 8.31
C ALA A 61 22.82 -13.27 7.97
N PRO A 62 23.35 -12.39 7.08
CA PRO A 62 24.78 -12.36 6.77
C PRO A 62 25.66 -11.87 7.92
N ALA A 63 25.13 -11.11 8.88
CA ALA A 63 25.89 -10.61 10.04
C ALA A 63 26.15 -11.70 11.10
N MET A 64 25.31 -12.74 11.15
CA MET A 64 25.45 -13.88 12.05
C MET A 64 26.37 -14.97 11.47
N GLU A 65 26.40 -15.12 10.14
CA GLU A 65 27.25 -16.13 9.46
C GLU A 65 28.72 -15.70 9.39
N ALA A 66 29.00 -14.39 9.25
CA ALA A 66 30.37 -13.85 9.34
C ALA A 66 30.98 -13.88 10.75
N ARG A 67 30.21 -14.32 11.76
CA ARG A 67 30.62 -14.38 13.17
C ARG A 67 30.86 -15.81 13.68
N LYS A 68 30.65 -16.83 12.83
CA LYS A 68 31.01 -18.23 13.07
C LYS A 68 32.33 -18.56 12.40
#